data_AF-D5ZWY1-F1
#
_entry.id   AF-D5ZWY1-F1
#
_cell.length_a   1.000
_cell.length_b   1.000
_cell.length_c   1.000
_cell.angle_alpha   90.00
_cell.angle_beta   90.00
_cell.angle_gamma   90.00
#
_symmetry.space_group_name_H-M   'P 1'
#
loop_
_entity.id
_entity.type
_entity.pdbx_description
1 polymer ?
#
loop_
_entity_poly.entity_id
_entity_poly.type
_entity_poly.pdbx_seq_one_letter_code
_entity_poly.pdbx_strand_id
1 'polypeptide(L)'
;MEDAPARTQHPSGPGSGADARSDAAGHHHFRRGRHHRRHAHEDCLMTTLLTLTPSRRPDGMAQLTVVGEIDMSNTDALATAIETTEGPLVLDLTAVEYLDSAGLSVLFRHTDRIEIIATSLLAPVLEISGLADLTTIHGLDTP
;
A
#
# COMPACT_ATOMS: atom_id res chain seq x y z
N MET A 1 12.46 -17.36 -44.67
CA MET A 1 12.37 -18.61 -45.44
C MET A 1 13.57 -19.43 -45.02
N GLU A 2 13.37 -20.73 -44.81
CA GLU A 2 14.22 -21.68 -44.07
C GLU A 2 14.12 -21.56 -42.55
N ASP A 3 13.96 -22.63 -41.78
CA ASP A 3 13.42 -23.98 -42.01
C ASP A 3 13.12 -24.51 -40.59
N ALA A 4 12.23 -25.49 -40.50
CA ALA A 4 11.75 -26.06 -39.24
C ALA A 4 12.56 -27.33 -38.85
N PRO A 5 12.04 -28.33 -38.12
CA PRO A 5 12.51 -28.67 -36.77
C PRO A 5 13.03 -30.12 -36.63
N ALA A 6 13.71 -30.46 -35.52
CA ALA A 6 13.94 -31.86 -35.11
C ALA A 6 14.06 -31.97 -33.58
N ARG A 7 13.05 -32.54 -32.89
CA ARG A 7 13.04 -33.92 -32.34
C ARG A 7 14.24 -34.20 -31.43
N THR A 8 14.07 -34.58 -30.15
CA THR A 8 13.68 -35.94 -29.75
C THR A 8 13.52 -36.02 -28.23
N GLN A 9 12.42 -36.62 -27.77
CA GLN A 9 12.24 -37.19 -26.42
C GLN A 9 12.76 -38.63 -26.40
N HIS A 10 13.35 -39.11 -25.28
CA HIS A 10 13.15 -40.43 -24.61
C HIS A 10 14.28 -40.77 -23.60
N PRO A 11 14.13 -41.76 -22.67
CA PRO A 11 14.30 -41.52 -21.23
C PRO A 11 15.23 -42.54 -20.52
N SER A 12 15.21 -42.49 -19.19
CA SER A 12 15.42 -43.60 -18.24
C SER A 12 16.82 -44.18 -18.02
N GLY A 13 17.25 -44.10 -16.75
CA GLY A 13 18.18 -45.05 -16.14
C GLY A 13 18.32 -44.80 -14.63
N PRO A 14 17.80 -45.67 -13.75
CA PRO A 14 18.11 -45.63 -12.32
C PRO A 14 19.33 -46.52 -12.05
N GLY A 15 20.42 -45.92 -11.57
CA GLY A 15 21.62 -46.64 -11.12
C GLY A 15 21.68 -46.65 -9.60
N SER A 16 21.34 -47.79 -9.00
CA SER A 16 21.67 -48.14 -7.62
C SER A 16 23.19 -48.22 -7.42
N GLY A 17 23.67 -47.69 -6.30
CA GLY A 17 25.03 -47.90 -5.81
C GLY A 17 25.11 -47.52 -4.34
N ALA A 18 25.14 -48.54 -3.48
CA ALA A 18 25.29 -48.43 -2.03
C ALA A 18 26.77 -48.24 -1.63
N ASP A 19 26.93 -47.88 -0.36
CA ASP A 19 28.11 -48.08 0.50
C ASP A 19 29.31 -47.14 0.35
N ALA A 20 29.46 -46.25 1.33
CA ALA A 20 30.73 -46.08 2.06
C ALA A 20 30.51 -45.28 3.35
N ARG A 21 30.78 -45.95 4.48
CA ARG A 21 31.08 -45.29 5.75
C ARG A 21 32.48 -44.69 5.66
N SER A 22 32.67 -43.48 6.18
CA SER A 22 33.89 -43.08 6.89
C SER A 22 33.72 -41.72 7.59
N ASP A 23 34.05 -41.73 8.87
CA ASP A 23 34.27 -40.59 9.75
C ASP A 23 35.28 -39.59 9.18
N ALA A 24 35.06 -38.29 9.42
CA ALA A 24 36.06 -37.38 10.01
C ALA A 24 35.53 -35.94 10.12
N ALA A 25 35.93 -35.32 11.22
CA ALA A 25 35.62 -33.98 11.69
C ALA A 25 35.75 -32.87 10.63
N GLY A 26 34.76 -31.98 10.61
CA GLY A 26 34.78 -30.72 9.89
C GLY A 26 33.97 -29.67 10.64
N HIS A 27 34.67 -28.71 11.24
CA HIS A 27 34.13 -27.53 11.89
C HIS A 27 33.22 -26.74 10.93
N HIS A 28 31.98 -26.40 11.34
CA HIS A 28 31.33 -25.17 10.89
C HIS A 28 30.27 -24.72 11.89
N HIS A 29 30.65 -23.74 12.70
CA HIS A 29 29.77 -22.96 13.55
C HIS A 29 29.00 -21.95 12.66
N PHE A 30 27.99 -22.41 11.93
CA PHE A 30 27.06 -21.50 11.23
C PHE A 30 25.92 -21.11 12.17
N ARG A 31 26.19 -20.09 12.99
CA ARG A 31 25.12 -19.31 13.62
C ARG A 31 24.65 -18.23 12.64
N ARG A 32 23.32 -18.02 12.66
CA ARG A 32 22.52 -16.92 12.07
C ARG A 32 21.84 -17.23 10.73
N GLY A 33 20.83 -18.09 10.82
CA GLY A 33 19.66 -18.08 9.95
C GLY A 33 18.50 -17.35 10.64
N ARG A 34 17.78 -16.54 9.86
CA ARG A 34 16.80 -15.52 10.24
C ARG A 34 15.55 -16.09 10.92
N HIS A 35 15.12 -15.42 11.98
CA HIS A 35 13.70 -15.28 12.29
C HIS A 35 13.36 -13.80 12.38
N HIS A 36 12.67 -13.33 11.34
CA HIS A 36 11.85 -12.13 11.39
C HIS A 36 10.77 -12.28 12.48
N ARG A 37 10.37 -11.13 13.03
CA ARG A 37 9.28 -10.87 13.99
C ARG A 37 9.62 -11.05 15.46
N ARG A 38 9.83 -9.91 16.14
CA ARG A 38 8.91 -9.31 17.14
C ARG A 38 9.15 -7.78 17.09
N HIS A 39 8.29 -7.00 16.44
CA HIS A 39 7.22 -6.22 17.07
C HIS A 39 7.56 -5.76 18.50
N ALA A 40 8.16 -4.58 18.59
CA ALA A 40 7.98 -3.59 19.65
C ALA A 40 8.62 -2.29 19.15
N HIS A 41 7.99 -1.61 18.18
CA HIS A 41 8.18 -0.17 18.01
C HIS A 41 7.15 0.52 18.92
N GLU A 42 7.21 0.20 20.20
CA GLU A 42 6.43 0.85 21.27
C GLU A 42 7.13 2.17 21.63
N ASP A 43 7.24 3.09 20.66
CA ASP A 43 7.55 4.51 20.91
C ASP A 43 7.38 5.42 19.67
N CYS A 44 6.30 5.21 18.88
CA CYS A 44 5.75 6.25 17.98
C CYS A 44 4.45 6.83 18.57
N LEU A 45 4.40 6.99 19.89
CA LEU A 45 3.21 7.38 20.67
C LEU A 45 2.80 8.86 20.47
N MET A 46 2.99 9.41 19.28
CA MET A 46 2.28 10.60 18.84
C MET A 46 1.23 10.13 17.83
N THR A 47 0.11 9.60 18.36
CA THR A 47 -1.09 9.48 17.53
C THR A 47 -1.55 10.90 17.27
N THR A 48 -1.37 11.37 16.04
CA THR A 48 -2.11 12.53 15.58
C THR A 48 -3.60 12.17 15.57
N LEU A 49 -4.45 13.14 15.88
CA LEU A 49 -5.88 12.88 16.00
C LEU A 49 -6.46 12.80 14.59
N LEU A 50 -6.68 11.59 14.09
CA LEU A 50 -7.41 11.34 12.85
C LEU A 50 -8.80 10.78 13.18
N THR A 51 -9.84 11.47 12.73
CA THR A 51 -11.22 10.97 12.80
C THR A 51 -11.74 10.67 11.40
N LEU A 52 -12.29 9.47 11.23
CA LEU A 52 -12.86 8.98 9.98
C LEU A 52 -14.36 8.74 10.17
N THR A 53 -15.19 9.46 9.43
CA THR A 53 -16.66 9.38 9.54
C THR A 53 -17.26 8.98 8.20
N PRO A 54 -17.66 7.71 8.03
CA PRO A 54 -18.43 7.28 6.87
C PRO A 54 -19.82 7.91 6.86
N SER A 55 -20.27 8.35 5.70
CA SER A 55 -21.58 8.92 5.47
C SER A 55 -22.05 8.64 4.04
N ARG A 56 -23.28 9.04 3.71
CA ARG A 56 -23.82 8.99 2.35
C ARG A 56 -24.23 10.38 1.93
N ARG A 57 -23.77 10.80 0.75
CA ARG A 57 -24.13 12.10 0.16
C ARG A 57 -25.58 12.11 -0.30
N PRO A 58 -26.19 13.31 -0.47
CA PRO A 58 -27.54 13.44 -1.02
C PRO A 58 -27.70 12.87 -2.43
N ASP A 59 -26.62 12.83 -3.21
CA ASP A 59 -26.56 12.21 -4.55
C ASP A 59 -26.48 10.66 -4.50
N GLY A 60 -26.39 10.09 -3.31
CA GLY A 60 -26.28 8.65 -3.08
C GLY A 60 -24.86 8.11 -3.09
N MET A 61 -23.83 8.92 -3.33
CA MET A 61 -22.42 8.48 -3.29
C MET A 61 -21.95 8.25 -1.84
N ALA A 62 -21.05 7.29 -1.64
CA ALA A 62 -20.39 7.12 -0.35
C ALA A 62 -19.46 8.30 -0.09
N GLN A 63 -19.42 8.80 1.14
CA GLN A 63 -18.49 9.83 1.56
C GLN A 63 -17.75 9.40 2.83
N LEU A 64 -16.46 9.69 2.87
CA LEU A 64 -15.63 9.53 4.06
C LEU A 64 -15.13 10.92 4.46
N THR A 65 -15.66 11.46 5.56
CA THR A 65 -15.16 12.71 6.13
C THR A 65 -13.95 12.41 7.00
N VAL A 66 -12.85 13.10 6.70
CA VAL A 66 -11.57 12.97 7.35
C VAL A 66 -11.26 14.26 8.10
N VAL A 67 -10.95 14.16 9.39
CA VAL A 67 -10.67 15.30 10.26
C VAL A 67 -9.34 15.10 10.96
N GLY A 68 -8.47 16.12 10.92
CA GLY A 68 -7.18 16.14 11.61
C GLY A 68 -5.99 16.03 10.66
N GLU A 69 -5.08 15.10 10.93
CA GLU A 69 -3.80 15.00 10.20
C GLU A 69 -3.62 13.60 9.61
N ILE A 70 -3.19 13.52 8.35
CA ILE A 70 -2.89 12.26 7.67
C ILE A 70 -1.38 12.09 7.60
N ASP A 71 -0.87 11.11 8.33
CA ASP A 71 0.56 10.80 8.38
C ASP A 71 0.84 9.28 8.50
N MET A 72 2.12 8.93 8.50
CA MET A 72 2.61 7.55 8.65
C MET A 72 1.97 6.77 9.82
N SER A 73 1.53 7.43 10.90
CA SER A 73 0.94 6.78 12.09
C SER A 73 -0.49 6.29 11.88
N ASN A 74 -1.23 6.87 10.93
CA ASN A 74 -2.67 6.63 10.76
C ASN A 74 -3.08 6.18 9.34
N THR A 75 -2.12 6.09 8.42
CA THR A 75 -2.36 5.66 7.02
C THR A 75 -3.01 4.28 6.87
N ASP A 76 -2.70 3.31 7.75
CA ASP A 76 -3.35 2.00 7.71
C ASP A 76 -4.86 2.08 8.00
N ALA A 77 -5.26 2.98 8.92
CA ALA A 77 -6.67 3.20 9.24
C ALA A 77 -7.40 3.89 8.07
N LEU A 78 -6.76 4.88 7.43
CA LEU A 78 -7.29 5.52 6.24
C LEU A 78 -7.47 4.53 5.08
N ALA A 79 -6.45 3.73 4.78
CA ALA A 79 -6.50 2.71 3.73
C ALA A 79 -7.64 1.71 3.99
N THR A 80 -7.75 1.21 5.22
CA THR A 80 -8.83 0.28 5.61
C THR A 80 -10.22 0.91 5.44
N ALA A 81 -10.40 2.18 5.85
CA ALA A 81 -11.68 2.87 5.69
C ALA A 81 -12.07 3.07 4.22
N ILE A 82 -11.09 3.36 3.35
CA ILE A 82 -11.30 3.42 1.91
C ILE A 82 -11.70 2.04 1.39
N GLU A 83 -10.89 0.99 1.63
CA GLU A 83 -11.11 -0.35 1.08
C GLU A 83 -12.43 -1.00 1.53
N THR A 84 -12.86 -0.73 2.76
CA THR A 84 -14.13 -1.25 3.30
C THR A 84 -15.36 -0.52 2.76
N THR A 85 -15.18 0.64 2.13
CA THR A 85 -16.27 1.38 1.49
C THR A 85 -16.51 0.88 0.08
N GLU A 86 -17.70 0.36 -0.20
CA GLU A 86 -18.03 -0.17 -1.53
C GLU A 86 -18.32 0.93 -2.56
N GLY A 87 -17.87 0.71 -3.80
CA GLY A 87 -18.14 1.61 -4.93
C GLY A 87 -17.33 2.92 -4.93
N PRO A 88 -17.72 3.90 -5.76
CA PRO A 88 -17.10 5.23 -5.81
C PRO A 88 -17.23 5.96 -4.46
N LEU A 89 -16.16 6.64 -4.06
CA LEU A 89 -16.04 7.27 -2.75
C LEU A 89 -15.58 8.72 -2.86
N VAL A 90 -16.29 9.63 -2.20
CA VAL A 90 -15.80 11.00 -2.00
C VAL A 90 -15.08 11.09 -0.67
N LEU A 91 -13.80 11.45 -0.69
CA LEU A 91 -13.06 11.81 0.52
C LEU A 91 -13.21 13.31 0.77
N ASP A 92 -13.81 13.65 1.89
CA ASP A 92 -13.89 15.02 2.36
C ASP A 92 -12.71 15.30 3.29
N LEU A 93 -11.71 16.00 2.76
CA LEU A 93 -10.48 16.40 3.45
C LEU A 93 -10.55 17.87 3.89
N THR A 94 -11.74 18.47 3.94
CA THR A 94 -11.87 19.91 4.23
C THR A 94 -11.43 20.28 5.64
N ALA A 95 -11.50 19.34 6.58
CA ALA A 95 -11.03 19.48 7.95
C ALA A 95 -9.68 18.77 8.20
N VAL A 96 -8.94 18.47 7.13
CA VAL A 96 -7.57 17.96 7.21
C VAL A 96 -6.58 19.13 7.17
N GLU A 97 -5.72 19.19 8.17
CA GLU A 97 -4.76 20.27 8.37
C GLU A 97 -3.36 19.89 7.88
N TYR A 98 -3.09 18.59 7.74
CA TYR A 98 -1.79 18.07 7.33
C TYR A 98 -1.93 16.77 6.54
N LEU A 99 -1.12 16.64 5.48
CA LEU A 99 -1.04 15.46 4.63
C LEU A 99 0.42 15.22 4.24
N ASP A 100 0.98 14.08 4.65
CA ASP A 100 2.35 13.68 4.32
C ASP A 100 2.43 12.77 3.07
N SER A 101 3.64 12.31 2.78
CA SER A 101 3.93 11.42 1.66
C SER A 101 3.34 10.02 1.80
N ALA A 102 3.15 9.50 3.01
CA ALA A 102 2.47 8.22 3.21
C ALA A 102 0.97 8.36 2.99
N GLY A 103 0.36 9.44 3.48
CA GLY A 103 -1.03 9.77 3.21
C GLY A 103 -1.29 9.85 1.71
N LEU A 104 -0.47 10.62 0.99
CA LEU A 104 -0.52 10.69 -0.48
C LEU A 104 -0.38 9.32 -1.13
N SER A 105 0.55 8.49 -0.65
CA SER A 105 0.76 7.13 -1.18
C SER A 105 -0.48 6.25 -1.03
N VAL A 106 -1.26 6.41 0.05
CA VAL A 106 -2.55 5.74 0.20
C VAL A 106 -3.55 6.27 -0.84
N LEU A 107 -3.67 7.59 -0.98
CA LEU A 107 -4.60 8.19 -1.95
C LEU A 107 -4.30 7.75 -3.39
N PHE A 108 -3.02 7.74 -3.80
CA PHE A 108 -2.59 7.32 -5.14
C PHE A 108 -3.08 5.92 -5.53
N ARG A 109 -3.10 4.98 -4.57
CA ARG A 109 -3.53 3.59 -4.81
C ARG A 109 -5.02 3.44 -5.10
N HIS A 110 -5.82 4.46 -4.78
CA HIS A 110 -7.28 4.41 -4.89
C HIS A 110 -7.83 5.50 -5.83
N THR A 111 -6.98 6.18 -6.59
CA THR A 111 -7.33 7.26 -7.54
C THR A 111 -8.40 6.86 -8.55
N ASP A 112 -8.51 5.58 -8.88
CA ASP A 112 -9.49 5.02 -9.81
C ASP A 112 -10.94 5.06 -9.31
N ARG A 113 -11.14 5.22 -8.00
CA ARG A 113 -12.46 5.14 -7.34
C ARG A 113 -12.74 6.27 -6.37
N ILE A 114 -11.73 7.05 -5.98
CA ILE A 114 -11.91 8.18 -5.09
C ILE A 114 -12.08 9.48 -5.86
N GLU A 115 -12.87 10.39 -5.32
CA GLU A 115 -12.86 11.82 -5.59
C GLU A 115 -12.53 12.55 -4.29
N ILE A 116 -11.92 13.73 -4.36
CA ILE A 116 -11.44 14.44 -3.16
C ILE A 116 -12.10 15.81 -3.08
N ILE A 117 -12.61 16.19 -1.91
CA ILE A 117 -12.93 17.57 -1.57
C ILE A 117 -11.79 18.09 -0.69
N ALA A 118 -11.12 19.14 -1.13
CA ALA A 118 -9.97 19.70 -0.43
C ALA A 118 -10.11 21.22 -0.26
N THR A 119 -9.39 21.77 0.72
CA THR A 119 -9.22 23.21 0.88
C THR A 119 -7.98 23.70 0.14
N SER A 120 -7.90 25.01 -0.06
CA SER A 120 -6.71 25.67 -0.63
C SER A 120 -5.42 25.41 0.16
N LEU A 121 -5.52 25.03 1.44
CA LEU A 121 -4.38 24.60 2.26
C LEU A 121 -3.68 23.38 1.66
N LEU A 122 -4.45 22.39 1.20
CA LEU A 122 -3.92 21.15 0.64
C LEU A 122 -3.63 21.26 -0.86
N ALA A 123 -4.12 22.30 -1.55
CA ALA A 123 -3.96 22.46 -3.00
C ALA A 123 -2.50 22.32 -3.47
N PRO A 124 -1.50 23.00 -2.88
CA PRO A 124 -0.11 22.87 -3.33
C PRO A 124 0.41 21.44 -3.22
N VAL A 125 0.02 20.71 -2.18
CA VAL A 125 0.45 19.32 -1.97
C VAL A 125 -0.18 18.39 -3.00
N LEU A 126 -1.47 18.59 -3.31
CA LEU A 126 -2.20 17.82 -4.32
C LEU A 126 -1.68 18.10 -5.74
N GLU A 127 -1.33 19.34 -6.05
CA GLU A 127 -0.77 19.76 -7.33
C GLU A 127 0.67 19.26 -7.51
N ILE A 128 1.56 19.53 -6.55
CA ILE A 128 2.98 19.15 -6.65
C ILE A 128 3.15 17.63 -6.69
N SER A 129 2.31 16.90 -5.98
CA SER A 129 2.34 15.43 -6.03
C SER A 129 1.82 14.86 -7.35
N GLY A 130 1.08 15.64 -8.14
CA GLY A 130 0.37 15.19 -9.34
C GLY A 130 -0.91 14.42 -9.04
N LEU A 131 -1.37 14.39 -7.78
CA LEU A 131 -2.62 13.71 -7.42
C LEU A 131 -3.83 14.39 -8.07
N ALA A 132 -3.79 15.72 -8.22
CA ALA A 132 -4.83 16.51 -8.89
C ALA A 132 -5.02 16.14 -10.38
N ASP A 133 -4.03 15.51 -11.02
CA ASP A 133 -4.12 15.06 -12.41
C ASP A 133 -4.72 13.65 -12.55
N LEU A 134 -4.83 12.90 -11.45
CA LEU A 134 -5.25 11.49 -11.45
C LEU A 134 -6.66 11.25 -10.91
N THR A 135 -7.18 12.17 -10.10
CA THR A 135 -8.51 12.07 -9.50
C THR A 135 -9.19 13.44 -9.52
N THR A 136 -10.52 13.45 -9.47
CA THR A 136 -11.31 14.68 -9.41
C THR A 136 -11.12 15.35 -8.05
N ILE A 137 -10.65 16.60 -8.06
CA ILE A 137 -10.57 17.45 -6.87
C ILE A 137 -11.68 18.51 -6.93
N HIS A 138 -12.43 18.63 -5.83
CA HIS A 138 -13.47 19.62 -5.59
C HIS A 138 -13.03 20.61 -4.51
N GLY A 139 -13.64 21.80 -4.46
CA GLY A 139 -13.44 22.77 -3.37
C GLY A 139 -12.15 23.59 -3.45
N LEU A 140 -11.29 23.30 -4.43
CA LEU A 140 -10.23 24.22 -4.83
C LEU A 140 -10.89 25.37 -5.62
N ASP A 141 -11.40 26.37 -4.90
CA ASP A 141 -11.79 27.62 -5.53
C ASP A 141 -10.57 28.14 -6.29
N THR A 142 -10.69 28.17 -7.61
CA THR A 142 -9.71 28.80 -8.49
C THR A 142 -9.82 30.30 -8.23
N PRO A 143 -8.74 31.00 -7.85
CA PRO A 143 -8.78 32.43 -7.56
C PRO A 143 -9.25 33.26 -8.76
#